data_AF-A0A957X394-F1
#
_entry.id   AF-A0A957X394-F1
#
_cell.length_a   1.000
_cell.length_b   1.000
_cell.length_c   1.000
_cell.angle_alpha   90.00
_cell.angle_beta   90.00
_cell.angle_gamma   90.00
#
_symmetry.space_group_name_H-M   'P 1'
#
loop_
_entity.id
_entity.type
_entity.pdbx_description
1 polymer ?
#
loop_
_entity_poly.entity_id
_entity_poly.type
_entity_poly.pdbx_seq_one_letter_code
_entity_poly.pdbx_strand_id
1 'polypeptide(L)' 'MVSKALVVGAYQRKAEVLARLGAGRGLELTVLIPPAWRDRRGTQMAELRHTDGYTLRVIPLRFNGNFHLHYYPTL' A
#
# COMPACT_ATOMS: atom_id res chain seq x y z
N MET A 1 -7.20 3.34 1.88
CA MET A 1 -5.94 3.63 2.60
C MET A 1 -4.82 3.82 1.60
N VAL A 2 -3.92 4.77 1.85
CA VAL A 2 -2.68 4.98 1.09
C VAL A 2 -1.50 4.64 2.00
N SER A 3 -0.54 3.83 1.56
CA SER A 3 0.59 3.47 2.43
C SER A 3 1.87 3.13 1.68
N LYS A 4 2.94 3.86 2.00
CA LYS A 4 4.30 3.55 1.56
C LYS A 4 4.90 2.32 2.25
N ALA A 5 4.45 2.00 3.45
CA ALA A 5 4.99 0.88 4.22
C ALA A 5 4.57 -0.48 3.62
N LEU A 6 3.43 -0.49 2.93
CA LEU A 6 2.88 -1.65 2.25
C LEU A 6 3.58 -1.96 0.91
N VAL A 7 4.67 -1.26 0.57
CA VAL A 7 5.61 -1.73 -0.47
C VAL A 7 6.29 -3.03 -0.03
N VAL A 8 6.50 -3.22 1.29
CA VAL A 8 7.02 -4.47 1.87
C VAL A 8 5.88 -5.46 2.04
N GLY A 9 5.97 -6.61 1.35
CA GLY A 9 4.87 -7.59 1.26
C GLY A 9 4.42 -8.13 2.62
N ALA A 10 5.34 -8.36 3.56
CA ALA A 10 4.99 -8.83 4.90
C ALA A 10 4.01 -7.89 5.64
N TYR A 11 4.02 -6.59 5.35
CA TYR A 11 3.11 -5.64 5.99
C TYR A 11 1.70 -5.68 5.42
N GLN A 12 1.51 -6.22 4.20
CA GLN A 12 0.20 -6.36 3.55
C GLN A 12 -0.72 -7.32 4.30
N ARG A 13 -0.18 -8.23 5.11
CA ARG A 13 -0.95 -9.06 6.06
C ARG A 13 -1.82 -8.23 7.01
N LYS A 14 -1.39 -7.01 7.36
CA LYS A 14 -2.21 -6.09 8.18
C LYS A 14 -3.48 -5.68 7.44
N ALA A 15 -3.40 -5.42 6.14
CA ALA A 15 -4.55 -5.07 5.31
C ALA A 15 -5.53 -6.25 5.16
N GLU A 16 -5.05 -7.48 4.95
CA GLU A 16 -5.92 -8.67 4.93
C GLU A 16 -6.70 -8.84 6.24
N VAL A 17 -6.01 -8.69 7.37
CA VAL A 17 -6.63 -8.82 8.68
C VAL A 17 -7.69 -7.74 8.88
N LEU A 18 -7.40 -6.49 8.51
CA LEU A 18 -8.37 -5.39 8.58
C LEU A 18 -9.60 -5.65 7.71
N ALA A 19 -9.38 -6.10 6.47
CA ALA A 19 -10.45 -6.40 5.55
C ALA A 19 -11.34 -7.53 6.07
N ARG A 20 -10.74 -8.62 6.57
CA ARG A 20 -11.48 -9.75 7.16
C ARG A 20 -12.31 -9.32 8.37
N LEU A 21 -11.73 -8.54 9.29
CA LEU A 21 -12.43 -8.06 10.48
C LEU A 21 -13.56 -7.09 10.14
N GLY A 22 -13.41 -6.35 9.04
CA GLY A 22 -14.36 -5.35 8.59
C GLY A 22 -15.46 -5.85 7.66
N ALA A 23 -15.26 -6.97 6.96
CA ALA A 23 -16.21 -7.48 5.96
C ALA A 23 -17.62 -7.71 6.54
N GLY A 24 -17.72 -8.34 7.72
CA GLY A 24 -19.00 -8.54 8.43
C GLY A 24 -19.62 -7.24 9.00
N ARG A 25 -18.94 -6.10 8.84
CA ARG A 25 -19.36 -4.77 9.30
C ARG A 25 -19.51 -3.79 8.13
N GLY A 26 -19.51 -4.28 6.89
CA GLY A 26 -19.66 -3.46 5.68
C GLY A 26 -18.42 -2.64 5.31
N LEU A 27 -17.24 -2.95 5.84
CA LEU A 27 -15.99 -2.30 5.40
C LEU A 27 -15.47 -2.97 4.13
N GLU A 28 -15.41 -2.20 3.05
CA GLU A 28 -14.67 -2.54 1.85
C GLU A 28 -13.32 -1.82 1.84
N LEU A 29 -12.22 -2.58 1.93
CA LEU A 29 -10.89 -2.00 1.99
C LEU A 29 -10.28 -1.88 0.58
N THR A 30 -9.87 -0.66 0.23
CA THR A 30 -8.95 -0.41 -0.89
C THR A 30 -7.63 0.14 -0.36
N VAL A 31 -6.51 -0.43 -0.81
CA VAL A 31 -5.15 -0.04 -0.48
C VAL A 31 -4.44 0.44 -1.73
N LEU A 32 -3.78 1.59 -1.61
CA LEU A 32 -2.99 2.21 -2.67
C LEU A 32 -1.52 2.26 -2.23
N ILE A 33 -0.64 1.71 -3.05
CA ILE A 33 0.81 1.70 -2.81
C ILE A 33 1.56 2.25 -4.02
N PRO A 34 2.75 2.85 -3.84
CA PRO A 34 3.63 3.18 -4.96
C PRO A 34 4.25 1.91 -5.56
N PRO A 35 4.72 1.94 -6.83
CA PRO A 35 5.40 0.79 -7.46
C PRO A 35 6.76 0.46 -6.82
N ALA A 36 7.35 1.42 -6.12
CA ALA A 36 8.58 1.25 -5.36
C ALA A 36 8.67 2.31 -4.26
N TRP A 37 9.53 2.10 -3.28
CA TRP A 37 9.97 3.11 -2.33
C TRP A 37 11.47 3.36 -2.54
N ARG A 38 11.87 4.63 -2.71
CA ARG A 38 13.26 5.03 -2.94
C ARG A 38 13.77 5.88 -1.79
N ASP A 39 14.78 5.41 -1.08
CA ASP A 39 15.46 6.23 -0.06
C ASP A 39 16.97 6.02 -0.09
N ARG A 40 17.68 6.51 0.92
CA ARG A 40 19.15 6.42 1.03
C ARG A 40 19.67 4.98 1.03
N ARG A 41 18.83 3.99 1.34
CA ARG A 41 19.17 2.56 1.35
C ARG A 41 18.98 1.90 -0.01
N GLY A 42 18.41 2.63 -0.98
CA GLY A 42 18.17 2.15 -2.34
C GLY A 42 16.69 2.13 -2.72
N THR A 43 16.35 1.29 -3.71
CA THR A 43 14.99 1.12 -4.22
C THR A 43 14.41 -0.21 -3.75
N GLN A 44 13.35 -0.17 -2.96
CA GLN A 44 12.52 -1.33 -2.63
C GLN A 44 11.36 -1.41 -3.63
N MET A 45 11.30 -2.47 -4.43
CA MET A 45 10.15 -2.71 -5.32
C MET A 45 8.92 -3.16 -4.53
N ALA A 46 7.73 -2.79 -4.99
CA ALA A 46 6.49 -3.26 -4.42
C ALA A 46 6.39 -4.79 -4.56
N GLU A 47 6.26 -5.47 -3.44
CA GLU A 47 5.88 -6.88 -3.41
C GLU A 47 4.35 -6.99 -3.42
N LEU A 48 3.81 -8.08 -3.96
CA LEU A 48 2.38 -8.39 -3.90
C LEU A 48 2.22 -9.70 -3.14
N ARG A 49 1.94 -9.61 -1.85
CA ARG A 49 1.77 -10.74 -0.93
C ARG A 49 0.59 -10.45 -0.03
N HIS A 50 -0.17 -11.45 0.38
CA HIS A 50 -1.28 -11.19 1.31
C HIS A 50 -2.27 -10.15 0.74
N THR A 51 -2.81 -10.42 -0.46
CA THR A 51 -3.69 -9.50 -1.20
C THR A 51 -5.15 -9.96 -1.21
N ASP A 52 -5.53 -10.82 -0.26
CA ASP A 52 -6.85 -11.44 -0.25
C ASP A 52 -7.86 -10.62 0.57
N GLY A 53 -9.08 -10.51 0.03
CA GLY A 53 -10.21 -9.87 0.71
C GLY A 53 -10.22 -8.34 0.69
N TYR A 54 -9.29 -7.70 -0.02
CA TYR A 54 -9.28 -6.26 -0.24
C TYR A 54 -8.73 -5.92 -1.63
N THR A 55 -8.99 -4.70 -2.10
CA THR A 55 -8.44 -4.23 -3.37
C THR A 55 -7.07 -3.61 -3.15
N LEU A 56 -6.03 -4.12 -3.80
CA LEU A 56 -4.71 -3.50 -3.85
C LEU A 56 -4.47 -2.87 -5.22
N ARG A 57 -4.15 -1.58 -5.26
CA ARG A 57 -3.72 -0.88 -6.48
C ARG A 57 -2.33 -0.32 -6.31
N VAL A 58 -1.48 -0.61 -7.30
CA VAL A 58 -0.18 0.03 -7.44
C VAL A 58 -0.37 1.28 -8.31
N ILE A 59 -0.08 2.47 -7.78
CA ILE A 59 -0.31 3.75 -8.47
C ILE A 59 0.94 4.64 -8.44
N PRO A 60 1.15 5.52 -9.43
CA PRO A 60 2.29 6.44 -9.46
C PRO A 60 2.36 7.33 -8.21
N LEU A 61 3.56 7.55 -7.69
CA LEU A 61 3.83 8.48 -6.58
C LEU A 61 4.91 9.48 -7.00
N ARG A 62 4.59 10.77 -6.88
CA ARG A 62 5.55 11.87 -6.97
C ARG A 62 6.23 12.10 -5.62
N PHE A 63 7.44 12.65 -5.64
CA PHE A 63 8.27 12.85 -4.45
C PHE A 63 8.56 11.54 -3.68
N ASN A 64 8.72 10.44 -4.41
CA ASN A 64 9.06 9.13 -3.84
C ASN A 64 10.32 9.24 -2.95
N GLY A 65 10.26 8.67 -1.75
CA GLY A 65 11.27 8.81 -0.70
C GLY A 65 10.96 9.85 0.35
N ASN A 66 9.97 10.73 0.12
CA ASN A 66 9.55 11.71 1.10
C ASN A 66 8.60 11.10 2.15
N PHE A 67 9.00 11.14 3.41
CA PHE A 67 8.28 10.47 4.49
C PHE A 67 6.92 11.10 4.79
N HIS A 68 6.74 12.38 4.48
CA HIS A 68 5.57 13.16 4.88
C HIS A 68 4.83 13.84 3.72
N LEU A 69 5.50 14.11 2.59
CA LEU A 69 4.88 14.72 1.40
C LEU A 69 4.62 13.67 0.33
N HIS A 70 3.35 13.30 0.14
CA HIS A 70 2.95 12.33 -0.89
C HIS A 70 2.01 13.00 -1.91
N TYR A 71 2.27 12.78 -3.20
CA TYR A 71 1.41 13.26 -4.27
C TYR A 71 1.15 12.13 -5.28
N TYR A 72 -0.13 11.79 -5.45
CA TYR A 72 -0.60 10.70 -6.30
C TYR A 72 -1.37 11.27 -7.49
N PRO A 73 -0.75 11.41 -8.68
CA PRO A 73 -1.36 12.13 -9.80
C PRO A 73 -2.54 11.41 -10.47
N THR A 74 -2.86 10.18 -10.04
CA THR A 74 -3.91 9.33 -10.62
C THR A 74 -4.91 8.85 -9.57
N LEU A 75 -4.91 9.48 -8.40
CA LEU A 75 -5.88 9.23 -7.33
C LEU A 75 -7.01 10.25 -7.44
#